data_AF-A0A0N4ZTJ2-F1
#
_entry.id   AF-A0A0N4ZTJ2-F1
#
_cell.length_a   1.000
_cell.length_b   1.000
_cell.length_c   1.000
_cell.angle_alpha   90.00
_cell.angle_beta   90.00
_cell.angle_gamma   90.00
#
_symmetry.space_group_name_H-M   'P 1'
#
loop_
_entity.id
_entity.type
_entity.pdbx_description
1 polymer ?
#
loop_
_entity_poly.entity_id
_entity_poly.type
_entity_poly.pdbx_seq_one_letter_code
_entity_poly.pdbx_strand_id
1 'polypeptide(L)'
;MSRAAKKNRKVVIDLSDEELEGPVIQSSSEDDFKVNESSSDSEVPSESEVSTKSSSGTEPSPVKKKNKKTTKIASSRKNKKNHTDNDDSEEDAKSRKRKHSKENKTKVKKEKKENIEGEDDDGNKRKSVGNKVDNAPRAEELPFAVEYAKTGRATCKHCNSKIDKDELKLCTRFPSPFFDGYQEQGFHFNCFFNRASKVKLFIHNFKGFDWINEKDQNRIKEKIAEVIEDAGGMEEILKEYVPSVIIGKRAAKCAECKEPMEKDEMRISCKNQNFHPACYKDSSKRFFKGSSIEIHHYNDMNDKQREILDGLFPKVEIDVKKEDIDENEQKLKEQAKLMNELKKQFERELTRDEIKDLLEANGHTKEKRSHERNIKCLIELALFGVPENCKKCGSVVEYSESQVKFVCRGKDEDQIKCDFKTKTPNVTRLVVPDKMKESNEYLATKFKPRKKQRVFPKDMIGAE
;
A
#
# COMPACT_ATOMS: atom_id res chain seq x y z
N MET A 1 -21.84 13.28 0.79
CA MET A 1 -20.87 14.06 1.58
C MET A 1 -21.64 14.97 2.53
N SER A 2 -21.61 14.72 3.85
CA SER A 2 -22.30 15.54 4.86
C SER A 2 -21.45 16.76 5.29
N ARG A 3 -22.10 17.82 5.79
CA ARG A 3 -21.45 19.11 6.11
C ARG A 3 -20.43 19.06 7.27
N ALA A 4 -20.40 17.98 8.05
CA ALA A 4 -19.49 17.83 9.21
C ALA A 4 -18.00 17.82 8.82
N ALA A 5 -17.65 17.29 7.65
CA ALA A 5 -16.26 17.07 7.21
C ALA A 5 -15.49 18.35 6.79
N LYS A 6 -15.81 19.52 7.35
CA LYS A 6 -15.21 20.82 6.98
C LYS A 6 -14.62 21.64 8.13
N LYS A 7 -14.79 21.28 9.40
CA LYS A 7 -14.33 22.13 10.53
C LYS A 7 -12.84 22.00 10.90
N ASN A 8 -12.20 20.83 10.72
CA ASN A 8 -10.80 20.64 11.13
C ASN A 8 -9.81 21.11 10.04
N ARG A 9 -9.84 22.41 9.70
CA ARG A 9 -8.85 23.01 8.78
C ARG A 9 -8.61 24.52 9.00
N LYS A 10 -8.13 24.89 10.19
CA LYS A 10 -7.17 25.98 10.41
C LYS A 10 -6.75 26.01 11.89
N VAL A 11 -5.59 25.43 12.17
CA VAL A 11 -4.64 25.98 13.13
C VAL A 11 -3.36 26.14 12.32
N VAL A 12 -2.87 27.37 12.22
CA VAL A 12 -1.51 27.65 11.74
C VAL A 12 -0.73 27.94 13.01
N ILE A 13 0.35 27.19 13.22
CA ILE A 13 1.33 27.50 14.25
C ILE A 13 2.45 28.21 13.50
N ASP A 14 2.54 29.53 13.66
CA ASP A 14 3.69 30.28 13.19
C ASP A 14 4.84 30.00 14.18
N LEU A 15 5.88 29.32 13.72
CA LEU A 15 7.14 29.12 14.44
C LEU A 15 8.17 30.12 13.89
N SER A 16 9.01 30.67 14.77
CA SER A 16 10.06 31.62 14.42
C SER A 16 11.30 30.92 13.86
N ASP A 17 12.00 31.58 12.92
CA ASP A 17 13.12 31.01 12.14
C ASP A 17 14.37 30.62 12.96
N GLU A 18 14.40 30.83 14.28
CA GLU A 18 15.56 30.57 15.16
C GLU A 18 15.65 29.11 15.67
N GLU A 19 14.65 28.25 15.43
CA GLU A 19 14.66 26.83 15.85
C GLU A 19 15.16 25.85 14.76
N LEU A 20 15.71 26.34 13.64
CA LEU A 20 16.04 25.52 12.46
C LEU A 20 17.52 25.10 12.30
N GLU A 21 18.42 25.48 13.21
CA GLU A 21 19.85 25.10 13.13
C GLU A 21 20.18 23.88 14.00
N GLY A 22 20.20 22.69 13.36
CA GLY A 22 20.77 21.47 13.93
C GLY A 22 22.31 21.46 13.87
N PRO A 23 22.99 20.66 14.73
CA PRO A 23 24.45 20.70 14.84
C PRO A 23 25.18 20.24 13.58
N VAL A 24 26.19 21.01 13.16
CA VAL A 24 27.03 20.70 12.01
C VAL A 24 27.94 19.50 12.30
N ILE A 25 27.76 18.41 11.55
CA ILE A 25 28.67 17.27 11.55
C ILE A 25 29.65 17.43 10.38
N GLN A 26 30.96 17.45 10.67
CA GLN A 26 32.00 17.48 9.66
C GLN A 26 32.21 16.09 9.06
N SER A 27 32.03 15.95 7.75
CA SER A 27 32.36 14.73 6.99
C SER A 27 33.78 14.82 6.42
N SER A 28 34.63 13.86 6.78
CA SER A 28 35.94 13.67 6.15
C SER A 28 35.85 12.88 4.85
N SER A 29 36.70 13.23 3.89
CA SER A 29 37.18 12.41 2.75
C SER A 29 36.15 11.70 1.85
N GLU A 30 36.05 12.16 0.60
CA GLU A 30 35.91 11.27 -0.56
C GLU A 30 37.01 11.63 -1.58
N ASP A 31 37.64 10.62 -2.18
CA ASP A 31 38.66 10.79 -3.23
C ASP A 31 38.02 10.85 -4.62
N ASP A 32 38.62 11.62 -5.53
CA ASP A 32 38.01 11.95 -6.83
C ASP A 32 38.37 10.93 -7.94
N PHE A 33 37.40 10.61 -8.80
CA PHE A 33 37.52 9.55 -9.81
C PHE A 33 37.92 10.13 -11.17
N LYS A 34 39.02 9.65 -11.77
CA LYS A 34 39.29 9.89 -13.20
C LYS A 34 40.06 8.75 -13.87
N VAL A 35 39.79 8.54 -15.15
CA VAL A 35 40.19 7.35 -15.91
C VAL A 35 41.22 7.70 -16.99
N ASN A 36 42.12 6.73 -17.23
CA ASN A 36 43.27 6.71 -18.15
C ASN A 36 43.03 7.23 -19.58
N GLU A 37 44.11 7.67 -20.26
CA GLU A 37 44.66 6.85 -21.35
C GLU A 37 46.17 7.06 -21.63
N SER A 38 46.83 5.96 -22.02
CA SER A 38 48.11 5.79 -22.74
C SER A 38 49.33 6.74 -22.51
N SER A 39 50.41 6.17 -21.94
CA SER A 39 51.65 5.78 -22.67
C SER A 39 52.96 5.98 -21.86
N SER A 40 53.98 5.21 -22.24
CA SER A 40 55.36 5.19 -21.71
C SER A 40 56.17 6.46 -22.08
N ASP A 41 57.37 6.73 -21.54
CA ASP A 41 58.38 5.78 -21.05
C ASP A 41 59.29 6.24 -19.89
N SER A 42 60.14 5.28 -19.50
CA SER A 42 61.13 5.23 -18.42
C SER A 42 62.28 6.25 -18.55
N GLU A 43 62.82 6.79 -17.44
CA GLU A 43 64.18 6.49 -16.92
C GLU A 43 64.61 7.28 -15.65
N VAL A 44 65.67 6.77 -15.01
CA VAL A 44 66.38 7.10 -13.73
C VAL A 44 67.40 8.26 -13.96
N PRO A 45 68.02 9.00 -12.98
CA PRO A 45 68.21 8.88 -11.50
C PRO A 45 67.58 10.03 -10.67
N SER A 46 67.53 10.10 -9.33
CA SER A 46 68.27 9.58 -8.14
C SER A 46 69.40 10.46 -7.57
N GLU A 47 69.51 10.45 -6.22
CA GLU A 47 70.52 11.12 -5.34
C GLU A 47 70.39 12.67 -5.22
N SER A 48 70.13 13.26 -4.03
CA SER A 48 70.99 13.51 -2.84
C SER A 48 71.65 14.93 -2.89
N GLU A 49 71.88 15.68 -1.80
CA GLU A 49 71.51 15.53 -0.38
C GLU A 49 71.56 16.88 0.40
N VAL A 50 71.09 16.88 1.65
CA VAL A 50 71.51 17.72 2.81
C VAL A 50 71.86 19.21 2.61
N SER A 51 71.06 20.10 3.22
CA SER A 51 71.52 20.97 4.33
C SER A 51 70.38 21.69 5.08
N THR A 52 70.58 21.94 6.37
CA THR A 52 69.63 22.59 7.29
C THR A 52 70.28 23.78 8.02
N LYS A 53 69.48 24.52 8.82
CA LYS A 53 69.83 25.68 9.70
C LYS A 53 69.73 27.07 9.04
N SER A 54 69.27 28.14 9.72
CA SER A 54 68.63 28.23 11.04
C SER A 54 67.94 29.59 11.30
N SER A 55 66.90 29.56 12.15
CA SER A 55 66.51 30.54 13.19
C SER A 55 66.28 32.05 12.90
N SER A 56 65.24 32.58 13.58
CA SER A 56 64.99 33.99 13.95
C SER A 56 64.70 35.02 12.84
N GLY A 57 63.86 36.05 13.03
CA GLY A 57 62.87 36.28 14.10
C GLY A 57 63.01 37.62 14.84
N THR A 58 62.38 38.67 14.33
CA THR A 58 62.20 39.96 15.03
C THR A 58 61.00 40.77 14.49
N GLU A 59 60.27 41.41 15.39
CA GLU A 59 59.39 42.57 15.15
C GLU A 59 60.25 43.86 14.98
N PRO A 60 59.73 45.04 14.51
CA PRO A 60 58.42 45.62 14.89
C PRO A 60 57.65 46.50 13.88
N SER A 61 56.48 46.98 14.33
CA SER A 61 55.70 48.14 13.79
C SER A 61 56.38 49.52 14.13
N PRO A 62 55.83 50.75 13.86
CA PRO A 62 54.52 51.17 13.28
C PRO A 62 54.59 52.38 12.29
N VAL A 63 53.44 53.03 11.94
CA VAL A 63 53.18 54.53 11.92
C VAL A 63 52.17 55.05 10.84
N LYS A 64 51.04 55.66 11.31
CA LYS A 64 50.19 56.81 10.80
C LYS A 64 49.73 56.86 9.31
N LYS A 65 48.43 57.09 8.94
CA LYS A 65 47.55 58.30 9.09
C LYS A 65 48.09 59.54 8.32
N LYS A 66 47.37 60.31 7.47
CA LYS A 66 45.92 60.58 7.12
C LYS A 66 45.84 61.30 5.74
N ASN A 67 44.67 61.33 5.04
CA ASN A 67 43.89 62.58 4.75
C ASN A 67 42.58 62.38 3.93
N LYS A 68 41.83 63.47 3.68
CA LYS A 68 40.36 63.51 3.40
C LYS A 68 39.92 64.76 2.63
N LYS A 69 39.06 64.65 1.60
CA LYS A 69 38.00 65.60 1.09
C LYS A 69 37.35 65.03 -0.22
N THR A 70 36.04 64.79 -0.37
CA THR A 70 34.86 65.67 -0.70
C THR A 70 34.86 66.28 -2.13
N THR A 71 33.80 66.32 -2.96
CA THR A 71 32.33 66.06 -2.75
C THR A 71 31.47 66.02 -4.04
N LYS A 72 30.35 65.24 -4.01
CA LYS A 72 29.06 65.37 -4.78
C LYS A 72 29.14 65.18 -6.34
N ILE A 73 28.07 65.04 -7.15
CA ILE A 73 26.59 65.30 -7.05
C ILE A 73 25.77 64.18 -7.76
N ALA A 74 24.66 63.69 -7.14
CA ALA A 74 23.40 63.06 -7.67
C ALA A 74 23.46 61.98 -8.81
N SER A 75 22.45 61.19 -9.21
CA SER A 75 21.07 60.83 -8.79
C SER A 75 20.71 59.51 -9.54
N SER A 76 19.66 58.71 -9.28
CA SER A 76 18.59 58.66 -8.25
C SER A 76 18.21 57.18 -7.96
N ARG A 77 16.93 56.75 -8.08
CA ARG A 77 16.43 55.40 -7.71
C ARG A 77 15.05 55.03 -8.31
N LYS A 78 14.81 53.71 -8.44
CA LYS A 78 13.53 52.95 -8.27
C LYS A 78 12.34 53.04 -9.27
N ASN A 79 12.10 51.93 -9.97
CA ASN A 79 11.08 50.87 -9.67
C ASN A 79 9.53 51.14 -9.75
N LYS A 80 8.84 50.32 -10.58
CA LYS A 80 7.59 49.55 -10.29
C LYS A 80 6.17 50.05 -10.73
N LYS A 81 5.58 49.26 -11.64
CA LYS A 81 4.14 48.86 -11.81
C LYS A 81 3.05 49.77 -12.43
N ASN A 82 2.27 49.10 -13.30
CA ASN A 82 0.80 49.06 -13.45
C ASN A 82 -0.02 50.18 -14.16
N HIS A 83 -0.55 49.78 -15.34
CA HIS A 83 -1.99 49.76 -15.74
C HIS A 83 -2.72 51.06 -16.12
N THR A 84 -3.75 50.88 -16.98
CA THR A 84 -4.80 51.83 -17.43
C THR A 84 -4.37 53.00 -18.33
N ASP A 85 -5.16 53.51 -19.28
CA ASP A 85 -6.29 53.01 -20.12
C ASP A 85 -6.51 54.07 -21.27
N ASN A 86 -7.09 53.68 -22.42
CA ASN A 86 -7.93 54.45 -23.39
C ASN A 86 -7.44 55.83 -23.98
N ASP A 87 -7.84 56.34 -25.16
CA ASP A 87 -8.67 55.94 -26.35
C ASP A 87 -8.35 56.93 -27.52
N ASP A 88 -8.70 56.80 -28.81
CA ASP A 88 -9.38 55.74 -29.61
C ASP A 88 -8.51 55.38 -30.86
N SER A 89 -8.58 55.94 -32.09
CA SER A 89 -9.53 56.86 -32.75
C SER A 89 -9.48 56.79 -34.31
N GLU A 90 -10.61 56.41 -34.95
CA GLU A 90 -11.03 56.59 -36.38
C GLU A 90 -10.16 55.99 -37.52
N GLU A 91 -10.67 55.49 -38.67
CA GLU A 91 -12.00 55.09 -39.21
C GLU A 91 -11.73 53.98 -40.28
N ASP A 92 -12.62 53.18 -40.90
CA ASP A 92 -14.06 52.86 -40.90
C ASP A 92 -14.16 51.32 -41.20
N ALA A 93 -15.36 50.80 -41.42
CA ALA A 93 -15.73 50.12 -42.67
C ALA A 93 -16.27 48.68 -42.52
N LYS A 94 -17.58 48.65 -42.24
CA LYS A 94 -18.56 47.72 -42.83
C LYS A 94 -18.66 46.28 -42.27
N SER A 95 -19.42 46.23 -41.18
CA SER A 95 -20.74 45.56 -41.15
C SER A 95 -20.84 44.03 -41.38
N ARG A 96 -21.24 43.31 -40.32
CA ARG A 96 -22.64 42.83 -40.19
C ARG A 96 -23.01 42.49 -38.73
N LYS A 97 -24.20 42.95 -38.31
CA LYS A 97 -24.89 42.71 -37.01
C LYS A 97 -25.67 41.37 -37.08
N ARG A 98 -26.11 40.66 -36.02
CA ARG A 98 -26.21 40.83 -34.52
C ARG A 98 -26.23 39.37 -33.93
N LYS A 99 -25.79 39.07 -32.69
CA LYS A 99 -26.53 39.09 -31.39
C LYS A 99 -27.99 38.56 -31.49
N HIS A 100 -28.58 37.84 -30.54
CA HIS A 100 -28.27 37.34 -29.17
C HIS A 100 -29.33 36.21 -28.92
N SER A 101 -29.46 35.37 -27.89
CA SER A 101 -28.92 35.13 -26.53
C SER A 101 -29.65 33.85 -26.00
N LYS A 102 -29.47 33.46 -24.74
CA LYS A 102 -30.21 32.36 -24.08
C LYS A 102 -31.64 32.79 -23.71
N GLU A 103 -32.59 31.85 -23.60
CA GLU A 103 -33.18 31.43 -22.30
C GLU A 103 -34.18 30.24 -22.40
N ASN A 104 -34.70 29.81 -21.23
CA ASN A 104 -35.35 28.51 -21.01
C ASN A 104 -36.77 28.37 -21.60
N LYS A 105 -37.18 27.12 -21.90
CA LYS A 105 -38.58 26.68 -21.77
C LYS A 105 -38.70 25.15 -21.61
N THR A 106 -39.46 24.73 -20.60
CA THR A 106 -39.82 23.33 -20.33
C THR A 106 -41.29 23.07 -20.64
N LYS A 107 -41.60 22.07 -21.49
CA LYS A 107 -42.75 21.13 -21.36
C LYS A 107 -42.90 20.12 -22.52
N VAL A 108 -42.77 18.84 -22.16
CA VAL A 108 -43.60 17.67 -22.53
C VAL A 108 -44.28 17.60 -23.93
N LYS A 109 -43.76 16.69 -24.78
CA LYS A 109 -44.44 15.57 -25.48
C LYS A 109 -43.31 14.58 -25.86
N LYS A 110 -43.28 13.28 -25.54
CA LYS A 110 -44.27 12.16 -25.53
C LYS A 110 -44.57 11.64 -26.93
N GLU A 111 -44.49 10.31 -27.07
CA GLU A 111 -44.47 9.51 -28.32
C GLU A 111 -43.26 9.77 -29.24
N LYS A 112 -42.75 8.79 -30.01
CA LYS A 112 -43.05 7.35 -30.09
C LYS A 112 -41.69 6.60 -30.19
N LYS A 113 -41.50 5.51 -29.44
CA LYS A 113 -40.39 4.58 -29.67
C LYS A 113 -41.01 3.22 -29.94
N GLU A 114 -40.87 2.75 -31.16
CA GLU A 114 -41.55 1.55 -31.63
C GLU A 114 -40.74 0.32 -31.22
N ASN A 115 -41.43 -0.70 -30.71
CA ASN A 115 -40.86 -2.03 -30.61
C ASN A 115 -40.74 -2.60 -32.02
N ILE A 116 -39.58 -3.13 -32.36
CA ILE A 116 -39.47 -4.10 -33.45
C ILE A 116 -39.54 -5.47 -32.78
N GLU A 117 -40.71 -6.07 -32.84
CA GLU A 117 -40.95 -7.44 -32.40
C GLU A 117 -40.60 -8.37 -33.57
N GLY A 118 -39.52 -9.14 -33.39
CA GLY A 118 -39.17 -10.25 -34.27
C GLY A 118 -39.46 -11.56 -33.53
N GLU A 119 -40.13 -12.48 -34.20
CA GLU A 119 -40.49 -13.79 -33.66
C GLU A 119 -39.50 -14.84 -34.16
N ASP A 120 -38.89 -15.58 -33.23
CA ASP A 120 -38.09 -16.78 -33.52
C ASP A 120 -38.99 -18.02 -33.29
N ASP A 121 -38.91 -19.01 -34.20
CA ASP A 121 -39.87 -20.11 -34.40
C ASP A 121 -39.87 -21.23 -33.31
N ASP A 122 -39.49 -20.90 -32.07
CA ASP A 122 -39.28 -21.87 -30.97
C ASP A 122 -39.77 -21.38 -29.59
N GLY A 123 -40.70 -20.41 -29.58
CA GLY A 123 -41.67 -20.16 -28.49
C GLY A 123 -41.16 -19.70 -27.10
N ASN A 124 -39.85 -19.61 -26.85
CA ASN A 124 -39.31 -19.47 -25.49
C ASN A 124 -38.87 -18.03 -25.11
N LYS A 125 -39.55 -17.42 -24.13
CA LYS A 125 -39.35 -16.01 -23.70
C LYS A 125 -38.04 -15.77 -22.94
N ARG A 126 -36.94 -15.57 -23.67
CA ARG A 126 -35.68 -15.05 -23.12
C ARG A 126 -35.78 -13.56 -22.77
N LYS A 127 -35.95 -13.25 -21.48
CA LYS A 127 -35.73 -11.88 -20.96
C LYS A 127 -34.25 -11.51 -21.15
N SER A 128 -33.97 -10.28 -21.55
CA SER A 128 -32.62 -9.74 -21.69
C SER A 128 -31.94 -9.54 -20.33
N VAL A 129 -31.29 -10.60 -19.83
CA VAL A 129 -30.46 -10.54 -18.63
C VAL A 129 -29.20 -9.72 -18.93
N GLY A 130 -29.24 -8.44 -18.52
CA GLY A 130 -28.04 -7.61 -18.51
C GLY A 130 -27.10 -8.08 -17.41
N ASN A 131 -26.14 -8.95 -17.76
CA ASN A 131 -25.15 -9.53 -16.84
C ASN A 131 -24.32 -8.45 -16.14
N LYS A 132 -24.78 -8.03 -14.96
CA LYS A 132 -23.91 -7.45 -13.94
C LYS A 132 -23.14 -8.59 -13.32
N VAL A 133 -21.85 -8.70 -13.64
CA VAL A 133 -20.95 -9.68 -13.04
C VAL A 133 -21.02 -9.56 -11.52
N ASP A 134 -21.39 -10.65 -10.86
CA ASP A 134 -21.63 -10.68 -9.42
C ASP A 134 -20.35 -10.38 -8.64
N ASN A 135 -20.28 -9.17 -8.08
CA ASN A 135 -19.21 -8.77 -7.17
C ASN A 135 -19.48 -9.37 -5.79
N ALA A 136 -19.32 -10.70 -5.69
CA ALA A 136 -19.11 -11.39 -4.43
C ALA A 136 -17.94 -10.72 -3.67
N PRO A 137 -18.07 -10.50 -2.35
CA PRO A 137 -17.12 -9.65 -1.62
C PRO A 137 -15.73 -10.28 -1.57
N ARG A 138 -14.74 -9.59 -2.14
CA ARG A 138 -13.31 -9.91 -1.99
C ARG A 138 -12.81 -9.52 -0.59
N ALA A 139 -13.37 -10.18 0.41
CA ALA A 139 -13.10 -9.95 1.83
C ALA A 139 -11.70 -10.41 2.28
N GLU A 140 -10.99 -11.17 1.44
CA GLU A 140 -9.75 -11.87 1.79
C GLU A 140 -8.46 -11.09 1.50
N GLU A 141 -8.57 -9.86 0.99
CA GLU A 141 -7.44 -9.06 0.52
C GLU A 141 -7.01 -8.01 1.57
N LEU A 142 -5.76 -8.08 2.02
CA LEU A 142 -5.21 -7.21 3.07
C LEU A 142 -5.39 -5.71 2.75
N PRO A 143 -5.71 -4.87 3.75
CA PRO A 143 -6.05 -3.46 3.55
C PRO A 143 -4.84 -2.54 3.35
N PHE A 144 -3.63 -2.98 3.72
CA PHE A 144 -2.40 -2.22 3.58
C PHE A 144 -1.29 -3.03 2.88
N ALA A 145 -0.30 -2.32 2.35
CA ALA A 145 0.97 -2.93 1.94
C ALA A 145 2.16 -2.11 2.42
N VAL A 146 3.33 -2.73 2.46
CA VAL A 146 4.61 -2.06 2.69
C VAL A 146 5.65 -2.62 1.72
N GLU A 147 6.43 -1.74 1.10
CA GLU A 147 7.59 -2.11 0.26
C GLU A 147 8.55 -0.93 0.14
N TYR A 148 9.82 -1.20 -0.17
CA TYR A 148 10.76 -0.16 -0.61
C TYR A 148 10.40 0.35 -2.01
N ALA A 149 10.55 1.65 -2.24
CA ALA A 149 10.09 2.33 -3.44
C ALA A 149 11.00 2.09 -4.65
N LYS A 150 10.64 1.10 -5.46
CA LYS A 150 11.40 0.58 -6.63
C LYS A 150 11.83 1.64 -7.66
N THR A 151 11.17 2.79 -7.71
CA THR A 151 11.58 3.98 -8.49
C THR A 151 11.12 5.26 -7.78
N GLY A 152 11.93 6.31 -7.78
CA GLY A 152 11.60 7.67 -7.28
C GLY A 152 10.55 8.46 -8.10
N ARG A 153 9.57 7.74 -8.68
CA ARG A 153 8.45 8.29 -9.48
C ARG A 153 7.12 8.23 -8.73
N ALA A 154 7.08 7.62 -7.55
CA ALA A 154 5.87 7.56 -6.74
C ALA A 154 5.62 8.93 -6.08
N THR A 155 4.35 9.30 -5.91
CA THR A 155 3.93 10.56 -5.29
C THR A 155 3.03 10.25 -4.10
N CYS A 156 3.42 10.74 -2.92
CA CYS A 156 2.72 10.48 -1.67
C CYS A 156 1.32 11.10 -1.68
N LYS A 157 0.29 10.31 -1.35
CA LYS A 157 -1.12 10.75 -1.40
C LYS A 157 -1.58 11.58 -0.19
N HIS A 158 -0.66 12.06 0.63
CA HIS A 158 -0.92 13.03 1.72
C HIS A 158 -0.31 14.40 1.39
N CYS A 159 1.02 14.49 1.27
CA CYS A 159 1.74 15.74 1.03
C CYS A 159 1.90 16.11 -0.46
N ASN A 160 1.75 15.15 -1.38
CA ASN A 160 2.00 15.28 -2.83
C ASN A 160 3.47 15.45 -3.24
N SER A 161 4.43 15.31 -2.31
CA SER A 161 5.86 15.19 -2.65
C SER A 161 6.18 13.81 -3.25
N LYS A 162 7.33 13.70 -3.92
CA LYS A 162 7.88 12.42 -4.38
C LYS A 162 8.22 11.52 -3.18
N ILE A 163 8.14 10.21 -3.40
CA ILE A 163 8.73 9.17 -2.57
C ILE A 163 9.96 8.68 -3.34
N ASP A 164 11.13 8.68 -2.73
CA ASP A 164 12.40 8.48 -3.45
C ASP A 164 12.72 7.00 -3.70
N LYS A 165 13.75 6.71 -4.50
CA LYS A 165 14.12 5.32 -4.80
C LYS A 165 14.62 4.64 -3.53
N ASP A 166 14.18 3.40 -3.31
CA ASP A 166 14.48 2.53 -2.17
C ASP A 166 14.00 3.06 -0.80
N GLU A 167 13.27 4.18 -0.76
CA GLU A 167 12.62 4.70 0.44
C GLU A 167 11.49 3.74 0.91
N LEU A 168 11.34 3.57 2.23
CA LEU A 168 10.24 2.81 2.81
C LEU A 168 8.91 3.56 2.65
N LYS A 169 7.99 3.01 1.84
CA LYS A 169 6.62 3.52 1.72
C LYS A 169 5.60 2.52 2.26
N LEU A 170 4.53 3.06 2.84
CA LEU A 170 3.34 2.30 3.20
C LEU A 170 2.21 2.67 2.25
N CYS A 171 1.36 1.70 1.94
CA CYS A 171 0.29 1.83 0.95
C CYS A 171 -1.06 1.48 1.55
N THR A 172 -2.11 2.22 1.19
CA THR A 172 -3.50 1.74 1.37
C THR A 172 -3.94 0.97 0.13
N ARG A 173 -4.58 -0.18 0.33
CA ARG A 173 -5.08 -1.09 -0.71
C ARG A 173 -6.59 -0.95 -0.85
N PHE A 174 -7.08 -0.91 -2.08
CA PHE A 174 -8.52 -0.87 -2.40
C PHE A 174 -8.79 -1.47 -3.78
N PRO A 175 -10.00 -2.01 -4.05
CA PRO A 175 -10.38 -2.47 -5.38
C PRO A 175 -10.25 -1.35 -6.42
N SER A 176 -9.62 -1.66 -7.54
CA SER A 176 -9.42 -0.74 -8.65
C SER A 176 -10.75 -0.51 -9.40
N PRO A 177 -11.16 0.73 -9.68
CA PRO A 177 -12.29 1.00 -10.58
C PRO A 177 -11.90 0.89 -12.07
N PHE A 178 -10.64 0.54 -12.39
CA PHE A 178 -10.10 0.52 -13.75
C PHE A 178 -9.68 -0.87 -14.26
N PHE A 179 -9.51 -1.86 -13.38
CA PHE A 179 -9.08 -3.22 -13.75
C PHE A 179 -9.48 -4.24 -12.67
N ASP A 180 -9.50 -5.53 -13.02
CA ASP A 180 -9.86 -6.60 -12.07
C ASP A 180 -8.72 -6.91 -11.07
N GLY A 181 -8.59 -6.07 -10.04
CA GLY A 181 -7.59 -6.21 -8.99
C GLY A 181 -7.58 -5.03 -8.02
N TYR A 182 -6.48 -4.88 -7.26
CA TYR A 182 -6.33 -3.84 -6.24
C TYR A 182 -5.33 -2.78 -6.68
N GLN A 183 -5.64 -1.51 -6.39
CA GLN A 183 -4.71 -0.40 -6.48
C GLN A 183 -4.08 -0.11 -5.10
N GLU A 184 -2.86 0.39 -5.13
CA GLU A 184 -2.09 0.78 -3.94
C GLU A 184 -1.82 2.29 -3.99
N GLN A 185 -2.35 3.05 -3.02
CA GLN A 185 -2.00 4.45 -2.83
C GLN A 185 -0.83 4.55 -1.87
N GLY A 186 0.34 4.96 -2.36
CA GLY A 186 1.56 5.08 -1.55
C GLY A 186 1.65 6.39 -0.74
N PHE A 187 2.29 6.29 0.41
CA PHE A 187 2.56 7.38 1.35
C PHE A 187 3.98 7.23 1.93
N HIS A 188 4.63 8.36 2.26
CA HIS A 188 5.78 8.36 3.17
C HIS A 188 5.39 7.79 4.54
N PHE A 189 6.37 7.34 5.33
CA PHE A 189 6.15 6.73 6.65
C PHE A 189 5.15 7.50 7.53
N ASN A 190 5.46 8.75 7.94
CA ASN A 190 4.56 9.55 8.78
C ASN A 190 3.23 9.91 8.07
N CYS A 191 3.28 10.13 6.75
CA CYS A 191 2.11 10.47 5.94
C CYS A 191 1.05 9.36 5.90
N PHE A 192 1.45 8.10 6.08
CA PHE A 192 0.54 6.96 6.17
C PHE A 192 -0.30 7.02 7.45
N PHE A 193 0.35 7.18 8.61
CA PHE A 193 -0.32 7.17 9.91
C PHE A 193 -1.31 8.33 10.08
N ASN A 194 -1.02 9.50 9.49
CA ASN A 194 -1.96 10.62 9.39
C ASN A 194 -3.25 10.31 8.61
N ARG A 195 -3.33 9.18 7.89
CA ARG A 195 -4.43 8.86 6.97
C ARG A 195 -4.99 7.44 7.07
N ALA A 196 -4.27 6.51 7.68
CA ALA A 196 -4.70 5.13 7.87
C ALA A 196 -5.94 5.03 8.78
N SER A 197 -6.73 3.97 8.61
CA SER A 197 -7.87 3.70 9.48
C SER A 197 -7.37 3.01 10.76
N LYS A 198 -7.42 3.70 11.91
CA LYS A 198 -6.85 3.21 13.19
C LYS A 198 -7.31 1.78 13.53
N VAL A 199 -8.59 1.46 13.33
CA VAL A 199 -9.17 0.11 13.57
C VAL A 199 -8.54 -1.04 12.74
N LYS A 200 -7.71 -0.72 11.74
CA LYS A 200 -7.01 -1.69 10.90
C LYS A 200 -5.50 -1.74 11.15
N LEU A 201 -4.95 -0.89 12.02
CA LEU A 201 -3.51 -0.78 12.28
C LEU A 201 -2.99 -1.97 13.09
N PHE A 202 -2.84 -3.11 12.41
CA PHE A 202 -2.20 -4.32 12.94
C PHE A 202 -1.14 -4.80 11.96
N ILE A 203 -0.10 -5.46 12.48
CA ILE A 203 1.03 -5.95 11.68
C ILE A 203 0.57 -6.90 10.57
N HIS A 204 -0.37 -7.81 10.90
CA HIS A 204 -0.93 -8.79 9.95
C HIS A 204 -1.68 -8.16 8.77
N ASN A 205 -2.08 -6.88 8.86
CA ASN A 205 -2.82 -6.18 7.81
C ASN A 205 -1.91 -5.59 6.71
N PHE A 206 -0.59 -5.75 6.81
CA PHE A 206 0.39 -5.26 5.83
C PHE A 206 0.91 -6.37 4.91
N LYS A 207 0.38 -6.43 3.69
CA LYS A 207 0.99 -7.19 2.59
C LYS A 207 2.45 -6.77 2.44
N GLY A 208 3.37 -7.72 2.49
CA GLY A 208 4.80 -7.50 2.23
C GLY A 208 5.68 -7.24 3.46
N PHE A 209 5.11 -7.23 4.67
CA PHE A 209 5.84 -6.98 5.93
C PHE A 209 7.06 -7.92 6.13
N ASP A 210 6.95 -9.18 5.70
CA ASP A 210 8.03 -10.19 5.78
C ASP A 210 9.30 -9.81 4.98
N TRP A 211 9.19 -8.88 4.02
CA TRP A 211 10.24 -8.52 3.05
C TRP A 211 10.94 -7.18 3.32
N ILE A 212 10.57 -6.49 4.40
CA ILE A 212 11.29 -5.30 4.89
C ILE A 212 12.27 -5.67 6.02
N ASN A 213 13.26 -4.82 6.29
CA ASN A 213 14.27 -5.10 7.30
C ASN A 213 13.70 -5.01 8.74
N GLU A 214 14.35 -5.67 9.70
CA GLU A 214 13.89 -5.77 11.10
C GLU A 214 13.78 -4.41 11.82
N LYS A 215 14.61 -3.42 11.44
CA LYS A 215 14.53 -2.04 11.96
C LYS A 215 13.26 -1.35 11.49
N ASP A 216 12.92 -1.44 10.20
CA ASP A 216 11.69 -0.87 9.65
C ASP A 216 10.44 -1.63 10.13
N GLN A 217 10.54 -2.94 10.34
CA GLN A 217 9.47 -3.72 10.98
C GLN A 217 9.16 -3.20 12.38
N ASN A 218 10.17 -3.05 13.24
CA ASN A 218 9.98 -2.58 14.61
C ASN A 218 9.50 -1.11 14.65
N ARG A 219 10.07 -0.24 13.81
CA ARG A 219 9.61 1.14 13.61
C ARG A 219 8.12 1.23 13.24
N ILE A 220 7.61 0.29 12.43
CA ILE A 220 6.16 0.20 12.13
C ILE A 220 5.36 -0.25 13.36
N LYS A 221 5.84 -1.24 14.14
CA LYS A 221 5.16 -1.68 15.38
C LYS A 221 5.05 -0.55 16.41
N GLU A 222 6.16 0.12 16.66
CA GLU A 222 6.27 1.28 17.57
C GLU A 222 5.27 2.37 17.16
N LYS A 223 5.25 2.76 15.88
CA LYS A 223 4.34 3.79 15.39
C LYS A 223 2.87 3.34 15.33
N ILE A 224 2.59 2.04 15.22
CA ILE A 224 1.24 1.49 15.38
C ILE A 224 0.79 1.65 16.84
N ALA A 225 1.65 1.27 17.81
CA ALA A 225 1.34 1.37 19.23
C ALA A 225 1.08 2.82 19.66
N GLU A 226 2.00 3.74 19.31
CA GLU A 226 1.87 5.18 19.57
C GLU A 226 0.53 5.74 19.03
N VAL A 227 0.19 5.45 17.78
CA VAL A 227 -1.04 5.95 17.13
C VAL A 227 -2.32 5.32 17.71
N ILE A 228 -2.23 4.18 18.38
CA ILE A 228 -3.32 3.54 19.13
C ILE A 228 -3.44 4.14 20.53
N GLU A 229 -2.33 4.39 21.23
CA GLU A 229 -2.29 5.04 22.54
C GLU A 229 -2.84 6.48 22.46
N ASP A 230 -2.40 7.26 21.46
CA ASP A 230 -2.96 8.56 21.03
C ASP A 230 -4.48 8.55 20.73
N ALA A 231 -5.10 7.37 20.61
CA ALA A 231 -6.52 7.21 20.36
C ALA A 231 -7.35 6.88 21.61
N GLY A 232 -6.72 6.72 22.78
CA GLY A 232 -7.35 6.12 23.96
C GLY A 232 -7.32 4.58 23.95
N GLY A 233 -6.44 3.97 23.17
CA GLY A 233 -6.31 2.51 23.05
C GLY A 233 -7.27 1.86 22.06
N MET A 234 -7.09 0.56 21.82
CA MET A 234 -7.89 -0.21 20.86
C MET A 234 -9.37 -0.30 21.26
N GLU A 235 -9.67 -0.37 22.55
CA GLU A 235 -11.05 -0.43 23.05
C GLU A 235 -11.84 0.84 22.70
N GLU A 236 -11.25 2.03 22.90
CA GLU A 236 -11.88 3.30 22.52
C GLU A 236 -12.07 3.40 21.00
N ILE A 237 -11.08 2.99 20.20
CA ILE A 237 -11.21 2.90 18.73
C ILE A 237 -12.40 1.99 18.34
N LEU A 238 -12.61 0.89 19.06
CA LEU A 238 -13.64 -0.11 18.76
C LEU A 238 -15.06 0.29 19.22
N LYS A 239 -15.22 1.21 20.19
CA LYS A 239 -16.55 1.69 20.63
C LYS A 239 -17.38 2.25 19.47
N GLU A 240 -16.79 2.98 18.53
CA GLU A 240 -17.50 3.50 17.34
C GLU A 240 -17.92 2.38 16.35
N TYR A 241 -17.46 1.14 16.55
CA TYR A 241 -17.79 -0.05 15.75
C TYR A 241 -18.70 -1.05 16.47
N VAL A 242 -19.07 -0.81 17.73
CA VAL A 242 -20.10 -1.60 18.41
C VAL A 242 -21.43 -1.39 17.67
N PRO A 243 -22.08 -2.46 17.17
CA PRO A 243 -23.33 -2.34 16.46
C PRO A 243 -24.48 -1.97 17.41
N SER A 244 -25.58 -1.53 16.83
CA SER A 244 -26.89 -1.49 17.50
C SER A 244 -27.87 -2.36 16.72
N VAL A 245 -28.67 -3.18 17.40
CA VAL A 245 -29.84 -3.77 16.75
C VAL A 245 -30.97 -2.74 16.80
N ILE A 246 -31.73 -2.63 15.70
CA ILE A 246 -32.88 -1.75 15.60
C ILE A 246 -33.99 -2.41 14.77
N ILE A 247 -35.23 -2.03 15.06
CA ILE A 247 -36.39 -2.36 14.22
C ILE A 247 -36.61 -1.25 13.19
N GLY A 248 -36.75 -1.64 11.93
CA GLY A 248 -36.69 -0.75 10.78
C GLY A 248 -37.90 0.15 10.59
N LYS A 249 -38.02 1.26 11.33
CA LYS A 249 -39.14 2.24 11.20
C LYS A 249 -39.40 2.78 9.78
N ARG A 250 -38.45 2.61 8.85
CA ARG A 250 -38.55 2.85 7.41
C ARG A 250 -37.68 1.82 6.69
N ALA A 251 -38.04 1.50 5.45
CA ALA A 251 -37.21 0.69 4.55
C ALA A 251 -35.77 1.24 4.45
N ALA A 252 -34.82 0.33 4.27
CA ALA A 252 -33.40 0.63 4.13
C ALA A 252 -32.78 -0.21 3.00
N LYS A 253 -31.45 -0.26 2.94
CA LYS A 253 -30.70 -1.07 1.99
C LYS A 253 -29.53 -1.73 2.72
N CYS A 254 -29.37 -3.04 2.61
CA CYS A 254 -28.29 -3.76 3.25
C CYS A 254 -26.95 -3.33 2.64
N ALA A 255 -26.00 -2.94 3.49
CA ALA A 255 -24.71 -2.42 3.04
C ALA A 255 -23.77 -3.51 2.49
N GLU A 256 -24.07 -4.79 2.73
CA GLU A 256 -23.35 -5.95 2.19
C GLU A 256 -23.98 -6.46 0.88
N CYS A 257 -25.07 -7.23 0.92
CA CYS A 257 -25.71 -7.81 -0.29
C CYS A 257 -26.39 -6.79 -1.23
N LYS A 258 -26.59 -5.53 -0.79
CA LYS A 258 -27.25 -4.45 -1.56
C LYS A 258 -28.74 -4.68 -1.84
N GLU A 259 -29.39 -5.63 -1.18
CA GLU A 259 -30.84 -5.82 -1.22
C GLU A 259 -31.59 -4.76 -0.39
N PRO A 260 -32.88 -4.49 -0.68
CA PRO A 260 -33.71 -3.67 0.20
C PRO A 260 -33.95 -4.38 1.54
N MET A 261 -34.17 -3.58 2.57
CA MET A 261 -34.67 -4.02 3.87
C MET A 261 -36.02 -3.35 4.10
N GLU A 262 -37.01 -4.06 4.61
CA GLU A 262 -38.40 -3.57 4.69
C GLU A 262 -38.66 -2.69 5.92
N LYS A 263 -39.93 -2.31 6.10
CA LYS A 263 -40.40 -1.65 7.32
C LYS A 263 -40.64 -2.71 8.41
N ASP A 264 -40.34 -2.36 9.65
CA ASP A 264 -40.50 -3.18 10.86
C ASP A 264 -39.66 -4.46 10.90
N GLU A 265 -38.73 -4.63 9.96
CA GLU A 265 -37.71 -5.68 9.93
C GLU A 265 -36.59 -5.45 10.97
N MET A 266 -36.07 -6.52 11.57
CA MET A 266 -34.90 -6.46 12.46
C MET A 266 -33.60 -6.28 11.68
N ARG A 267 -32.78 -5.30 12.06
CA ARG A 267 -31.50 -5.04 11.38
C ARG A 267 -30.40 -4.57 12.30
N ILE A 268 -29.16 -4.87 11.90
CA ILE A 268 -27.96 -4.38 12.57
C ILE A 268 -27.53 -3.06 11.93
N SER A 269 -27.30 -2.05 12.76
CA SER A 269 -26.82 -0.73 12.38
C SER A 269 -25.41 -0.52 12.96
N CYS A 270 -24.44 -0.22 12.10
CA CYS A 270 -23.05 0.04 12.48
C CYS A 270 -22.48 1.16 11.59
N LYS A 271 -21.85 2.18 12.18
CA LYS A 271 -21.30 3.36 11.47
C LYS A 271 -22.24 3.96 10.39
N ASN A 272 -23.52 4.12 10.74
CA ASN A 272 -24.58 4.63 9.87
C ASN A 272 -24.88 3.77 8.62
N GLN A 273 -24.42 2.52 8.59
CA GLN A 273 -24.78 1.50 7.59
C GLN A 273 -25.70 0.46 8.23
N ASN A 274 -26.71 0.01 7.48
CA ASN A 274 -27.68 -1.01 7.91
C ASN A 274 -27.35 -2.35 7.24
N PHE A 275 -27.59 -3.45 7.93
CA PHE A 275 -27.28 -4.81 7.48
C PHE A 275 -28.38 -5.79 7.95
N HIS A 276 -28.71 -6.80 7.15
CA HIS A 276 -29.38 -7.99 7.69
C HIS A 276 -28.50 -8.61 8.79
N PRO A 277 -29.05 -9.23 9.85
CA PRO A 277 -28.25 -9.82 10.94
C PRO A 277 -27.16 -10.78 10.45
N ALA A 278 -27.51 -11.74 9.57
CA ALA A 278 -26.56 -12.65 8.93
C ALA A 278 -25.54 -11.90 8.05
N CYS A 279 -25.99 -10.96 7.21
CA CYS A 279 -25.08 -10.15 6.39
C CYS A 279 -24.10 -9.29 7.19
N TYR A 280 -24.36 -8.98 8.47
CA TYR A 280 -23.37 -8.34 9.34
C TYR A 280 -22.40 -9.34 9.95
N LYS A 281 -22.87 -10.54 10.36
CA LYS A 281 -22.02 -11.62 10.89
C LYS A 281 -20.83 -11.89 9.97
N ASP A 282 -21.10 -11.96 8.66
CA ASP A 282 -20.14 -12.33 7.61
C ASP A 282 -19.57 -11.10 6.85
N SER A 283 -19.88 -9.87 7.27
CA SER A 283 -19.42 -8.65 6.57
C SER A 283 -17.92 -8.42 6.75
N SER A 284 -17.25 -8.12 5.63
CA SER A 284 -15.89 -7.56 5.58
C SER A 284 -15.69 -6.21 6.32
N LYS A 285 -16.77 -5.65 6.88
CA LYS A 285 -16.81 -4.41 7.67
C LYS A 285 -17.12 -4.64 9.16
N ARG A 286 -17.28 -5.90 9.60
CA ARG A 286 -17.50 -6.26 11.01
C ARG A 286 -16.17 -6.20 11.76
N PHE A 287 -15.99 -5.17 12.58
CA PHE A 287 -14.90 -5.07 13.56
C PHE A 287 -15.34 -5.50 14.97
N PHE A 288 -16.66 -5.66 15.18
CA PHE A 288 -17.23 -6.14 16.42
C PHE A 288 -17.05 -7.66 16.58
N LYS A 289 -16.31 -8.04 17.62
CA LYS A 289 -16.00 -9.44 18.00
C LYS A 289 -16.74 -9.92 19.25
N GLY A 290 -17.40 -9.00 19.96
CA GLY A 290 -18.19 -9.29 21.15
C GLY A 290 -19.39 -10.20 20.92
N SER A 291 -19.96 -10.67 22.03
CA SER A 291 -21.20 -11.45 22.05
C SER A 291 -22.43 -10.62 21.71
N SER A 292 -23.53 -11.30 21.38
CA SER A 292 -24.86 -10.70 21.18
C SER A 292 -25.27 -9.69 22.28
N ILE A 293 -24.94 -9.98 23.54
CA ILE A 293 -25.29 -9.19 24.72
C ILE A 293 -24.61 -7.81 24.73
N GLU A 294 -23.43 -7.69 24.13
CA GLU A 294 -22.67 -6.44 24.03
C GLU A 294 -23.18 -5.53 22.89
N ILE A 295 -24.10 -6.01 22.05
CA ILE A 295 -24.70 -5.21 20.99
C ILE A 295 -25.69 -4.19 21.59
N HIS A 296 -25.57 -2.92 21.21
CA HIS A 296 -26.46 -1.88 21.73
C HIS A 296 -27.95 -2.19 21.38
N HIS A 297 -28.80 -1.96 22.38
CA HIS A 297 -30.23 -2.32 22.41
C HIS A 297 -30.57 -3.83 22.43
N TYR A 298 -29.61 -4.75 22.61
CA TYR A 298 -29.91 -6.19 22.75
C TYR A 298 -30.97 -6.48 23.83
N ASN A 299 -30.89 -5.78 24.97
CA ASN A 299 -31.84 -5.94 26.08
C ASN A 299 -33.26 -5.42 25.76
N ASP A 300 -33.41 -4.56 24.74
CA ASP A 300 -34.69 -3.99 24.29
C ASP A 300 -35.41 -4.91 23.27
N MET A 301 -34.79 -6.01 22.88
CA MET A 301 -35.30 -6.98 21.90
C MET A 301 -36.17 -8.06 22.56
N ASN A 302 -37.10 -8.65 21.80
CA ASN A 302 -37.88 -9.81 22.28
C ASN A 302 -37.09 -11.12 22.21
N ASP A 303 -37.58 -12.17 22.88
CA ASP A 303 -36.85 -13.43 23.04
C ASP A 303 -36.46 -14.11 21.72
N LYS A 304 -37.36 -14.11 20.73
CA LYS A 304 -37.09 -14.67 19.40
C LYS A 304 -36.01 -13.89 18.65
N GLN A 305 -35.93 -12.58 18.87
CA GLN A 305 -34.90 -11.71 18.30
C GLN A 305 -33.56 -11.93 18.99
N ARG A 306 -33.56 -12.14 20.31
CA ARG A 306 -32.36 -12.52 21.09
C ARG A 306 -31.81 -13.88 20.65
N GLU A 307 -32.65 -14.90 20.56
CA GLU A 307 -32.31 -16.24 20.07
C GLU A 307 -31.62 -16.21 18.69
N ILE A 308 -32.14 -15.42 17.74
CA ILE A 308 -31.52 -15.22 16.41
C ILE A 308 -30.15 -14.53 16.53
N LEU A 309 -29.98 -13.57 17.43
CA LEU A 309 -28.70 -12.87 17.62
C LEU A 309 -27.68 -13.78 18.32
N ASP A 310 -28.07 -14.56 19.32
CA ASP A 310 -27.21 -15.47 20.06
C ASP A 310 -26.63 -16.56 19.14
N GLY A 311 -27.43 -17.10 18.22
CA GLY A 311 -26.97 -18.05 17.19
C GLY A 311 -26.07 -17.43 16.11
N LEU A 312 -26.05 -16.10 15.96
CA LEU A 312 -25.18 -15.39 15.01
C LEU A 312 -23.91 -14.83 15.67
N PHE A 313 -24.00 -14.43 16.93
CA PHE A 313 -22.95 -13.77 17.74
C PHE A 313 -22.78 -14.50 19.08
N PRO A 314 -22.40 -15.80 19.08
CA PRO A 314 -22.16 -16.54 20.30
C PRO A 314 -21.03 -15.89 21.11
N LYS A 315 -21.00 -16.13 22.42
CA LYS A 315 -19.82 -15.82 23.24
C LYS A 315 -18.63 -16.62 22.73
N VAL A 316 -17.58 -15.92 22.29
CA VAL A 316 -16.31 -16.54 21.89
C VAL A 316 -15.27 -16.20 22.94
N GLU A 317 -14.86 -17.21 23.72
CA GLU A 317 -13.77 -17.10 24.68
C GLU A 317 -12.44 -17.20 23.93
N ILE A 318 -11.98 -16.07 23.39
CA ILE A 318 -10.73 -15.97 22.61
C ILE A 318 -9.52 -15.82 23.56
N ASP A 319 -9.27 -16.88 24.34
CA ASP A 319 -8.10 -16.97 25.23
C ASP A 319 -6.81 -17.30 24.45
N VAL A 320 -6.41 -16.40 23.54
CA VAL A 320 -5.08 -16.43 22.93
C VAL A 320 -4.08 -15.91 23.96
N LYS A 321 -3.37 -16.84 24.60
CA LYS A 321 -2.34 -16.55 25.61
C LYS A 321 -1.24 -15.64 25.04
N LYS A 322 -0.67 -14.79 25.90
CA LYS A 322 0.36 -13.83 25.49
C LYS A 322 1.64 -14.53 25.03
N GLU A 323 2.02 -15.58 25.76
CA GLU A 323 3.18 -16.43 25.49
C GLU A 323 3.08 -17.08 24.09
N ASP A 324 1.86 -17.48 23.71
CA ASP A 324 1.52 -18.04 22.40
C ASP A 324 1.69 -17.04 21.24
N ILE A 325 1.59 -15.73 21.53
CA ILE A 325 1.80 -14.63 20.57
C ILE A 325 3.28 -14.28 20.49
N ASP A 326 3.97 -14.16 21.63
CA ASP A 326 5.40 -13.88 21.71
C ASP A 326 6.22 -15.00 21.00
N GLU A 327 5.84 -16.26 21.17
CA GLU A 327 6.40 -17.39 20.39
C GLU A 327 6.12 -17.27 18.89
N ASN A 328 4.93 -16.80 18.49
CA ASN A 328 4.59 -16.63 17.08
C ASN A 328 5.42 -15.51 16.43
N GLU A 329 5.64 -14.39 17.14
CA GLU A 329 6.51 -13.33 16.63
C GLU A 329 7.96 -13.79 16.50
N GLN A 330 8.49 -14.57 17.45
CA GLN A 330 9.84 -15.16 17.32
C GLN A 330 9.96 -16.05 16.07
N LYS A 331 8.98 -16.94 15.85
CA LYS A 331 8.94 -17.85 14.69
C LYS A 331 8.80 -17.07 13.36
N LEU A 332 8.09 -15.94 13.36
CA LEU A 332 8.01 -15.02 12.20
C LEU A 332 9.32 -14.26 11.95
N LYS A 333 9.99 -13.78 13.00
CA LYS A 333 11.33 -13.15 12.91
C LYS A 333 12.37 -14.10 12.30
N GLU A 334 12.38 -15.37 12.72
CA GLU A 334 13.21 -16.41 12.10
C GLU A 334 12.86 -16.64 10.62
N GLN A 335 11.56 -16.74 10.30
CA GLN A 335 11.09 -16.93 8.94
C GLN A 335 11.52 -15.78 8.02
N ALA A 336 11.36 -14.53 8.46
CA ALA A 336 11.78 -13.34 7.73
C ALA A 336 13.32 -13.31 7.56
N LYS A 337 14.11 -13.68 8.57
CA LYS A 337 15.57 -13.79 8.45
C LYS A 337 15.98 -14.85 7.42
N LEU A 338 15.35 -16.02 7.42
CA LEU A 338 15.63 -17.09 6.45
C LEU A 338 15.25 -16.71 5.00
N MET A 339 14.12 -16.04 4.80
CA MET A 339 13.71 -15.57 3.46
C MET A 339 14.62 -14.45 2.94
N ASN A 340 15.02 -13.50 3.79
CA ASN A 340 15.93 -12.42 3.39
C ASN A 340 17.36 -12.91 3.14
N GLU A 341 17.81 -13.98 3.81
CA GLU A 341 19.10 -14.60 3.52
C GLU A 341 19.08 -15.37 2.19
N LEU A 342 18.05 -16.19 1.93
CA LEU A 342 17.86 -16.82 0.62
C LEU A 342 17.74 -15.78 -0.51
N LYS A 343 17.09 -14.64 -0.26
CA LYS A 343 17.03 -13.51 -1.20
C LYS A 343 18.42 -13.01 -1.60
N LYS A 344 19.28 -12.70 -0.61
CA LYS A 344 20.66 -12.24 -0.87
C LYS A 344 21.51 -13.28 -1.61
N GLN A 345 21.27 -14.56 -1.37
CA GLN A 345 21.96 -15.64 -2.07
C GLN A 345 21.49 -15.73 -3.53
N PHE A 346 20.18 -15.74 -3.79
CA PHE A 346 19.66 -15.77 -5.16
C PHE A 346 19.96 -14.50 -5.96
N GLU A 347 20.01 -13.32 -5.32
CA GLU A 347 20.38 -12.06 -5.98
C GLU A 347 21.89 -11.95 -6.31
N ARG A 348 22.73 -12.86 -5.79
CA ARG A 348 24.19 -12.91 -5.98
C ARG A 348 24.66 -14.09 -6.82
N GLU A 349 24.10 -15.28 -6.58
CA GLU A 349 24.60 -16.55 -7.10
C GLU A 349 23.80 -17.09 -8.30
N LEU A 350 22.68 -16.43 -8.68
CA LEU A 350 21.81 -16.85 -9.78
C LEU A 350 21.51 -15.69 -10.75
N THR A 351 21.53 -15.99 -12.05
CA THR A 351 21.10 -15.08 -13.10
C THR A 351 19.57 -14.98 -13.21
N ARG A 352 19.10 -13.94 -13.92
CA ARG A 352 17.68 -13.68 -14.18
C ARG A 352 16.97 -14.80 -14.93
N ASP A 353 17.71 -15.66 -15.62
CA ASP A 353 17.19 -16.72 -16.47
C ASP A 353 17.28 -18.07 -15.75
N GLU A 354 18.36 -18.38 -15.02
CA GLU A 354 18.38 -19.52 -14.09
C GLU A 354 17.22 -19.47 -13.08
N ILE A 355 16.89 -18.28 -12.57
CA ILE A 355 15.72 -18.09 -11.69
C ILE A 355 14.40 -18.44 -12.39
N LYS A 356 14.27 -18.25 -13.71
CA LYS A 356 13.08 -18.68 -14.49
C LYS A 356 13.11 -20.18 -14.76
N ASP A 357 14.28 -20.73 -15.06
CA ASP A 357 14.45 -22.14 -15.43
C ASP A 357 14.24 -23.06 -14.21
N LEU A 358 14.67 -22.63 -13.02
CA LEU A 358 14.30 -23.27 -11.74
C LEU A 358 12.80 -23.22 -11.49
N LEU A 359 12.12 -22.10 -11.79
CA LEU A 359 10.67 -21.98 -11.65
C LEU A 359 9.92 -22.88 -12.64
N GLU A 360 10.36 -22.95 -13.89
CA GLU A 360 9.79 -23.81 -14.94
C GLU A 360 10.00 -25.30 -14.64
N ALA A 361 11.20 -25.69 -14.17
CA ALA A 361 11.49 -27.05 -13.71
C ALA A 361 10.62 -27.50 -12.52
N ASN A 362 9.96 -26.57 -11.83
CA ASN A 362 9.02 -26.81 -10.75
C ASN A 362 7.56 -26.43 -11.12
N GLY A 363 7.26 -26.35 -12.42
CA GLY A 363 5.90 -26.22 -12.96
C GLY A 363 5.37 -24.79 -13.12
N HIS A 364 6.12 -23.76 -12.73
CA HIS A 364 5.70 -22.36 -12.90
C HIS A 364 6.04 -21.87 -14.31
N THR A 365 5.03 -21.39 -15.05
CA THR A 365 5.18 -20.91 -16.43
C THR A 365 6.11 -19.69 -16.55
N LYS A 366 6.82 -19.57 -17.69
CA LYS A 366 7.64 -18.40 -18.08
C LYS A 366 6.82 -17.14 -18.43
N GLU A 367 5.78 -16.86 -17.64
CA GLU A 367 4.96 -15.66 -17.70
C GLU A 367 5.77 -14.36 -17.52
N LYS A 368 5.22 -13.24 -18.02
CA LYS A 368 5.80 -11.89 -17.88
C LYS A 368 5.64 -11.33 -16.45
N ARG A 369 6.37 -11.96 -15.52
CA ARG A 369 6.52 -11.59 -14.10
C ARG A 369 7.74 -10.67 -13.92
N SER A 370 7.76 -9.86 -12.85
CA SER A 370 8.95 -9.07 -12.52
C SER A 370 10.02 -9.95 -11.85
N HIS A 371 11.30 -9.61 -12.02
CA HIS A 371 12.42 -10.36 -11.44
C HIS A 371 12.28 -10.56 -9.93
N GLU A 372 11.90 -9.49 -9.21
CA GLU A 372 11.59 -9.50 -7.78
C GLU A 372 10.47 -10.51 -7.42
N ARG A 373 9.41 -10.62 -8.23
CA ARG A 373 8.35 -11.63 -8.01
C ARG A 373 8.86 -13.04 -8.25
N ASN A 374 9.76 -13.24 -9.22
CA ASN A 374 10.38 -14.55 -9.46
C ASN A 374 11.30 -14.95 -8.31
N ILE A 375 12.13 -14.03 -7.80
CA ILE A 375 12.95 -14.25 -6.60
C ILE A 375 12.05 -14.61 -5.40
N LYS A 376 11.03 -13.80 -5.11
CA LYS A 376 10.08 -14.08 -4.02
C LYS A 376 9.43 -15.46 -4.17
N CYS A 377 8.92 -15.78 -5.37
CA CYS A 377 8.32 -17.08 -5.64
C CYS A 377 9.32 -18.23 -5.46
N LEU A 378 10.55 -18.10 -5.96
CA LEU A 378 11.59 -19.10 -5.80
C LEU A 378 11.95 -19.31 -4.32
N ILE A 379 11.97 -18.26 -3.50
CA ILE A 379 12.20 -18.36 -2.04
C ILE A 379 11.09 -19.12 -1.34
N GLU A 380 9.82 -18.91 -1.70
CA GLU A 380 8.69 -19.68 -1.15
C GLU A 380 8.90 -21.19 -1.40
N LEU A 381 9.18 -21.57 -2.65
CA LEU A 381 9.38 -22.96 -3.05
C LEU A 381 10.66 -23.57 -2.44
N ALA A 382 11.73 -22.78 -2.32
CA ALA A 382 13.01 -23.21 -1.78
C ALA A 382 13.01 -23.37 -0.26
N LEU A 383 12.19 -22.61 0.47
CA LEU A 383 12.13 -22.65 1.94
C LEU A 383 11.00 -23.54 2.47
N PHE A 384 9.81 -23.46 1.89
CA PHE A 384 8.62 -24.17 2.35
C PHE A 384 8.27 -25.41 1.51
N GLY A 385 8.76 -25.47 0.27
CA GLY A 385 8.49 -26.55 -0.68
C GLY A 385 7.53 -26.14 -1.80
N VAL A 386 7.46 -26.95 -2.85
CA VAL A 386 6.61 -26.71 -4.02
C VAL A 386 5.20 -27.28 -3.76
N PRO A 387 4.13 -26.47 -3.77
CA PRO A 387 2.77 -26.98 -3.59
C PRO A 387 2.36 -28.00 -4.65
N GLU A 388 1.56 -29.00 -4.27
CA GLU A 388 0.82 -29.81 -5.25
C GLU A 388 -0.07 -28.92 -6.12
N ASN A 389 -0.14 -29.21 -7.42
CA ASN A 389 -1.05 -28.53 -8.33
C ASN A 389 -2.52 -28.69 -7.89
N CYS A 390 -3.34 -27.70 -8.25
CA CYS A 390 -4.74 -27.62 -7.84
C CYS A 390 -5.55 -28.83 -8.32
N LYS A 391 -6.08 -29.61 -7.38
CA LYS A 391 -6.86 -30.83 -7.65
C LYS A 391 -8.19 -30.56 -8.36
N LYS A 392 -8.62 -29.29 -8.50
CA LYS A 392 -9.79 -28.89 -9.31
C LYS A 392 -9.48 -28.68 -10.80
N CYS A 393 -8.27 -28.20 -11.15
CA CYS A 393 -7.99 -27.70 -12.51
C CYS A 393 -6.54 -27.90 -12.99
N GLY A 394 -5.76 -28.76 -12.33
CA GLY A 394 -4.38 -29.10 -12.71
C GLY A 394 -3.34 -27.97 -12.62
N SER A 395 -3.77 -26.74 -12.32
CA SER A 395 -2.95 -25.52 -12.39
C SER A 395 -2.15 -25.26 -11.11
N VAL A 396 -1.04 -24.53 -11.25
CA VAL A 396 -0.12 -24.17 -10.16
C VAL A 396 -0.83 -23.49 -8.99
N VAL A 397 -0.38 -23.80 -7.78
CA VAL A 397 -0.80 -23.19 -6.51
C VAL A 397 0.37 -22.39 -5.94
N GLU A 398 0.15 -21.12 -5.62
CA GLU A 398 1.20 -20.18 -5.20
C GLU A 398 0.82 -19.46 -3.90
N TYR A 399 1.80 -19.11 -3.06
CA TYR A 399 1.54 -18.23 -1.93
C TYR A 399 1.09 -16.83 -2.42
N SER A 400 0.10 -16.26 -1.73
CA SER A 400 -0.43 -14.92 -2.01
C SER A 400 -0.22 -14.00 -0.81
N GLU A 401 0.81 -13.14 -0.87
CA GLU A 401 1.10 -12.12 0.15
C GLU A 401 -0.12 -11.29 0.55
N SER A 402 -1.04 -11.06 -0.40
CA SER A 402 -2.22 -10.22 -0.20
C SER A 402 -3.41 -10.93 0.43
N GLN A 403 -3.37 -12.26 0.53
CA GLN A 403 -4.45 -13.08 1.11
C GLN A 403 -3.97 -14.00 2.23
N VAL A 404 -2.67 -13.98 2.57
CA VAL A 404 -2.04 -14.75 3.64
C VAL A 404 -2.36 -16.26 3.55
N LYS A 405 -2.44 -16.77 2.32
CA LYS A 405 -2.76 -18.16 1.99
C LYS A 405 -2.18 -18.55 0.63
N PHE A 406 -2.08 -19.85 0.37
CA PHE A 406 -1.81 -20.38 -0.95
C PHE A 406 -3.10 -20.38 -1.77
N VAL A 407 -3.01 -20.01 -3.05
CA VAL A 407 -4.15 -19.91 -3.97
C VAL A 407 -3.79 -20.49 -5.34
N CYS A 408 -4.78 -21.05 -6.03
CA CYS A 408 -4.59 -21.46 -7.42
C CYS A 408 -4.39 -20.24 -8.34
N ARG A 409 -3.57 -20.39 -9.37
CA ARG A 409 -3.43 -19.42 -10.48
C ARG A 409 -4.19 -19.81 -11.74
N GLY A 410 -4.82 -20.98 -11.74
CA GLY A 410 -5.59 -21.51 -12.85
C GLY A 410 -6.85 -20.73 -13.17
N LYS A 411 -7.26 -20.87 -14.43
CA LYS A 411 -8.57 -20.47 -14.95
C LYS A 411 -9.18 -21.62 -15.73
N ASP A 412 -10.48 -21.54 -15.97
CA ASP A 412 -11.15 -22.33 -17.00
C ASP A 412 -11.09 -21.63 -18.38
N GLU A 413 -11.76 -22.24 -19.36
CA GLU A 413 -11.84 -21.79 -20.75
C GLU A 413 -12.51 -20.41 -20.85
N ASP A 414 -13.57 -20.17 -20.06
CA ASP A 414 -14.28 -18.89 -19.89
C ASP A 414 -13.47 -17.79 -19.16
N GLN A 415 -12.20 -18.06 -18.83
CA GLN A 415 -11.29 -17.18 -18.09
C GLN A 415 -11.71 -16.86 -16.65
N ILE A 416 -12.65 -17.62 -16.07
CA ILE A 416 -13.04 -17.51 -14.67
C ILE A 416 -11.91 -18.08 -13.81
N LYS A 417 -11.61 -17.40 -12.70
CA LYS A 417 -10.49 -17.75 -11.82
C LYS A 417 -10.89 -18.91 -10.90
N CYS A 418 -10.02 -19.91 -10.78
CA CYS A 418 -10.22 -20.98 -9.81
C CYS A 418 -10.28 -20.44 -8.37
N ASP A 419 -11.23 -20.93 -7.58
CA ASP A 419 -11.51 -20.53 -6.20
C ASP A 419 -10.60 -21.21 -5.15
N PHE A 420 -9.84 -22.22 -5.56
CA PHE A 420 -9.07 -23.08 -4.65
C PHE A 420 -8.00 -22.31 -3.89
N LYS A 421 -8.01 -22.48 -2.57
CA LYS A 421 -7.15 -21.78 -1.60
C LYS A 421 -6.95 -22.62 -0.34
N THR A 422 -5.79 -22.51 0.30
CA THR A 422 -5.45 -23.21 1.55
C THR A 422 -4.35 -22.50 2.33
N LYS A 423 -4.30 -22.62 3.67
CA LYS A 423 -3.13 -22.25 4.48
C LYS A 423 -2.10 -23.39 4.57
N THR A 424 -2.54 -24.64 4.32
CA THR A 424 -1.79 -25.89 4.49
C THR A 424 -1.80 -26.70 3.18
N PRO A 425 -1.00 -26.33 2.18
CA PRO A 425 -0.83 -27.16 0.98
C PRO A 425 0.02 -28.40 1.30
N ASN A 426 -0.26 -29.51 0.59
CA ASN A 426 0.73 -30.56 0.43
C ASN A 426 1.90 -30.01 -0.39
N VAL A 427 3.15 -30.32 -0.01
CA VAL A 427 4.35 -29.80 -0.67
C VAL A 427 5.37 -30.90 -1.01
N THR A 428 5.91 -30.86 -2.23
CA THR A 428 7.14 -31.57 -2.63
C THR A 428 8.37 -30.71 -2.32
N ARG A 429 9.59 -31.23 -2.50
CA ARG A 429 10.82 -30.43 -2.32
C ARG A 429 11.18 -29.84 -3.68
N LEU A 430 11.55 -28.57 -3.75
CA LEU A 430 12.01 -27.95 -5.00
C LEU A 430 13.13 -28.79 -5.63
N VAL A 431 12.95 -29.09 -6.92
CA VAL A 431 13.88 -29.85 -7.75
C VAL A 431 14.84 -28.88 -8.42
N VAL A 432 16.13 -29.19 -8.37
CA VAL A 432 17.18 -28.51 -9.13
C VAL A 432 17.59 -29.47 -10.26
N PRO A 433 17.40 -29.12 -11.55
CA PRO A 433 17.83 -29.96 -12.67
C PRO A 433 19.35 -30.17 -12.67
N ASP A 434 19.81 -31.36 -13.07
CA ASP A 434 21.24 -31.70 -13.02
C ASP A 434 22.10 -30.83 -13.93
N LYS A 435 21.60 -30.49 -15.13
CA LYS A 435 22.21 -29.49 -16.03
C LYS A 435 22.49 -28.13 -15.37
N MET A 436 21.68 -27.74 -14.38
CA MET A 436 21.89 -26.47 -13.64
C MET A 436 22.90 -26.63 -12.50
N LYS A 437 23.15 -27.85 -12.02
CA LYS A 437 24.24 -28.15 -11.07
C LYS A 437 25.57 -28.19 -11.81
N GLU A 438 25.57 -28.77 -13.01
CA GLU A 438 26.72 -28.79 -13.93
C GLU A 438 27.19 -27.36 -14.29
N SER A 439 26.26 -26.42 -14.48
CA SER A 439 26.58 -25.03 -14.83
C SER A 439 26.78 -24.08 -13.64
N ASN A 440 26.32 -24.41 -12.42
CA ASN A 440 26.32 -23.49 -11.28
C ASN A 440 26.71 -24.21 -9.97
N GLU A 441 27.91 -23.88 -9.46
CA GLU A 441 28.50 -24.48 -8.25
C GLU A 441 27.66 -24.23 -6.98
N TYR A 442 26.97 -23.08 -6.88
CA TYR A 442 26.06 -22.79 -5.77
C TYR A 442 24.86 -23.75 -5.80
N LEU A 443 24.26 -23.99 -6.98
CA LEU A 443 23.17 -24.95 -7.15
C LEU A 443 23.61 -26.41 -6.92
N ALA A 444 24.87 -26.75 -7.22
CA ALA A 444 25.42 -28.08 -7.01
C ALA A 444 25.73 -28.40 -5.54
N THR A 445 26.36 -27.47 -4.81
CA THR A 445 27.05 -27.78 -3.54
C THR A 445 26.45 -27.08 -2.31
N LYS A 446 26.07 -25.80 -2.45
CA LYS A 446 25.72 -24.90 -1.35
C LYS A 446 24.21 -24.83 -1.14
N PHE A 447 23.44 -24.73 -2.22
CA PHE A 447 21.99 -24.60 -2.19
C PHE A 447 21.31 -25.93 -1.84
N LYS A 448 20.50 -25.92 -0.77
CA LYS A 448 19.79 -27.11 -0.30
C LYS A 448 18.33 -26.75 0.02
N PRO A 449 17.40 -26.97 -0.93
CA PRO A 449 15.98 -26.71 -0.74
C PRO A 449 15.41 -27.40 0.49
N ARG A 450 14.46 -26.76 1.16
CA ARG A 450 13.87 -27.18 2.44
C ARG A 450 12.36 -27.45 2.28
N LYS A 451 11.75 -27.94 3.36
CA LYS A 451 10.30 -28.05 3.56
C LYS A 451 9.94 -27.55 4.97
N LYS A 452 10.21 -26.27 5.28
CA LYS A 452 9.68 -25.69 6.52
C LYS A 452 8.16 -25.51 6.39
N GLN A 453 7.41 -25.67 7.48
CA GLN A 453 6.03 -25.18 7.51
C GLN A 453 6.06 -23.65 7.47
N ARG A 454 5.19 -23.02 6.65
CA ARG A 454 5.05 -21.57 6.67
C ARG A 454 4.31 -21.13 7.94
N VAL A 455 4.92 -20.21 8.68
CA VAL A 455 4.35 -19.54 9.85
C VAL A 455 3.52 -18.35 9.38
N PHE A 456 2.34 -18.18 9.95
CA PHE A 456 1.46 -17.04 9.73
C PHE A 456 1.31 -16.22 11.01
N PRO A 457 1.03 -14.90 10.92
CA PRO A 457 0.62 -14.10 12.08
C PRO A 457 -0.60 -14.70 12.76
N LYS A 458 -0.51 -14.92 14.07
CA LYS A 458 -1.68 -14.98 14.94
C LYS A 458 -2.26 -13.57 15.09
N ASP A 459 -3.57 -13.48 15.25
CA ASP A 459 -4.26 -12.22 15.54
C ASP A 459 -4.79 -12.21 16.98
N MET A 460 -4.68 -11.07 17.66
CA MET A 460 -5.29 -10.84 18.97
C MET A 460 -6.78 -10.48 18.85
N ILE A 461 -7.26 -10.08 17.66
CA ILE A 461 -8.64 -9.65 17.40
C ILE A 461 -9.37 -10.65 16.46
N GLY A 462 -8.87 -11.89 16.44
CA GLY A 462 -9.55 -13.08 15.92
C GLY A 462 -9.76 -13.12 14.40
N ALA A 463 -8.75 -13.55 13.66
CA ALA A 463 -8.88 -14.03 12.29
C ALA A 463 -8.31 -15.46 12.18
N GLU A 464 -9.18 -16.42 11.87
CA GLU A 464 -8.84 -17.85 11.69
C GLU A 464 -7.97 -18.12 10.46
#